data_AF-A0A940WFF4-F1
#
_entry.id   AF-A0A940WFF4-F1
#
_cell.length_a   1.000
_cell.length_b   1.000
_cell.length_c   1.000
_cell.angle_alpha   90.00
_cell.angle_beta   90.00
_cell.angle_gamma   90.00
#
_symmetry.space_group_name_H-M   'P 1'
#
loop_
_entity.id
_entity.type
_entity.pdbx_description
1 polymer ?
#
loop_
_entity_poly.entity_id
_entity_poly.type
_entity_poly.pdbx_seq_one_letter_code
_entity_poly.pdbx_strand_id
1 'polypeptide(L)'
;MTTFAEPARPSPTRTLELTVEGSPEETAKAYLRAWADHDFEAMRELVDDPPNDFADQHEQFEDALLSSPLRLTPGETKKTGDDTAEVTFTQTRGEQEAGTWTYDSTLHLAVRDLTWKVLWTPAVLHPDLQEGGTVERTSSADVRAAFVTADGRRFPQDSDADDYLAALPGGGADGTVVSWSIRLINPSQTARELFAFHPRVSDGTKTTIEWPVQAAAARALDGVQGGAAVVAVRSSTGEILAVADRLGSRRAFQATFPPGSTFKTVTAAALLGAGLSPDDTVDCPPTYRIPQHELIRNYQEEGHGTVSLRQAFAYSCNTSFARLAVERLTADTLVAQARTFGFGASLDPGVSATCGSMRPPENPDALAEDSFGQGTVEASPLCMALVAAAVESGQWRQPFLLHGQPGGGDATPLPAGVADGLRSLMRAVTSDGTAAGAGLPDDVAGKTGTAEVGGGRPDHAWFIGYRNDVAFAVFVEGGGTGRAAAVPIAARFLRAL
;
A
#
# COMPACT_ATOMS: atom_id res chain seq x y z
N MET A 1 16.62 -92.54 87.01
CA MET A 1 17.95 -92.12 86.51
C MET A 1 17.74 -91.52 85.14
N THR A 2 18.32 -90.42 84.66
CA THR A 2 19.07 -89.28 85.18
C THR A 2 19.03 -88.30 83.99
N THR A 3 18.87 -87.01 84.26
CA THR A 3 18.95 -85.88 83.32
C THR A 3 20.07 -85.97 82.28
N PHE A 4 19.79 -85.53 81.04
CA PHE A 4 20.72 -84.73 80.24
C PHE A 4 19.94 -83.65 79.48
N ALA A 5 20.39 -82.41 79.65
CA ALA A 5 19.90 -81.22 78.95
C ALA A 5 20.54 -81.14 77.54
N GLU A 6 19.75 -80.74 76.55
CA GLU A 6 20.18 -80.43 75.18
C GLU A 6 20.21 -78.90 75.00
N PRO A 7 21.19 -78.31 74.28
CA PRO A 7 21.47 -76.87 74.35
C PRO A 7 20.42 -76.02 73.62
N ALA A 8 20.18 -74.82 74.16
CA ALA A 8 19.31 -73.83 73.53
C ALA A 8 19.88 -73.40 72.17
N ARG A 9 19.05 -73.48 71.12
CA ARG A 9 19.33 -72.88 69.81
C ARG A 9 19.40 -71.36 69.96
N PRO A 10 20.33 -70.66 69.30
CA PRO A 10 20.36 -69.21 69.30
C PRO A 10 19.06 -68.67 68.67
N SER A 11 18.42 -67.73 69.34
CA SER A 11 17.30 -66.95 68.82
C SER A 11 17.74 -66.18 67.57
N PRO A 12 16.95 -66.15 66.48
CA PRO A 12 17.29 -65.36 65.31
C PRO A 12 17.23 -63.86 65.66
N THR A 13 18.32 -63.15 65.38
CA THR A 13 18.34 -61.68 65.42
C THR A 13 17.39 -61.16 64.34
N ARG A 14 16.31 -60.50 64.76
CA ARG A 14 15.35 -59.86 63.87
C ARG A 14 15.94 -58.55 63.37
N THR A 15 16.45 -58.53 62.16
CA THR A 15 16.83 -57.29 61.47
C THR A 15 15.53 -56.50 61.20
N LEU A 16 15.43 -55.28 61.72
CA LEU A 16 14.37 -54.34 61.35
C LEU A 16 14.70 -53.81 59.96
N GLU A 17 13.99 -54.27 58.92
CA GLU A 17 14.04 -53.63 57.61
C GLU A 17 13.19 -52.35 57.69
N LEU A 18 13.85 -51.20 57.55
CA LEU A 18 13.17 -49.92 57.38
C LEU A 18 12.57 -49.90 55.97
N THR A 19 11.24 -49.87 55.86
CA THR A 19 10.53 -49.84 54.59
C THR A 19 10.34 -48.41 54.10
N VAL A 20 10.73 -48.14 52.87
CA VAL A 20 10.44 -46.88 52.17
C VAL A 20 8.95 -46.78 51.89
N GLU A 21 8.34 -45.63 52.20
CA GLU A 21 6.94 -45.32 51.95
C GLU A 21 6.73 -44.80 50.53
N GLY A 22 5.71 -45.35 49.86
CA GLY A 22 5.30 -44.98 48.50
C GLY A 22 6.27 -45.41 47.41
N SER A 23 6.06 -44.86 46.21
CA SER A 23 6.87 -45.09 45.02
C SER A 23 7.20 -43.77 44.31
N PRO A 24 8.29 -43.71 43.52
CA PRO A 24 8.65 -42.48 42.81
C PRO A 24 7.55 -42.04 41.82
N GLU A 25 6.81 -43.00 41.27
CA GLU A 25 5.71 -42.71 40.34
C GLU A 25 4.49 -42.09 41.03
N GLU A 26 4.17 -42.54 42.24
CA GLU A 26 3.10 -41.95 43.05
C GLU A 26 3.46 -40.53 43.49
N THR A 27 4.69 -40.30 43.97
CA THR A 27 5.17 -38.96 44.35
C THR A 27 5.16 -38.02 43.15
N ALA A 28 5.66 -38.46 41.99
CA ALA A 28 5.66 -37.64 40.77
C ALA A 28 4.25 -37.27 40.33
N LYS A 29 3.30 -38.22 40.34
CA LYS A 29 1.89 -37.95 39.98
C LYS A 29 1.23 -36.98 40.97
N ALA A 30 1.50 -37.12 42.27
CA ALA A 30 1.00 -36.21 43.29
C ALA A 30 1.55 -34.79 43.09
N TYR A 31 2.85 -34.66 42.84
CA TYR A 31 3.51 -33.37 42.59
C TYR A 31 2.95 -32.67 41.35
N LEU A 32 2.87 -33.37 40.21
CA LEU A 32 2.36 -32.79 38.96
C LEU A 32 0.88 -32.42 39.08
N ARG A 33 0.08 -33.16 39.85
CA ARG A 33 -1.31 -32.80 40.12
C ARG A 33 -1.43 -31.54 40.96
N ALA A 34 -0.69 -31.46 42.06
CA ALA A 34 -0.65 -30.27 42.90
C ALA A 34 -0.21 -29.03 42.11
N TRP A 35 0.78 -29.18 41.20
CA TRP A 35 1.18 -28.11 40.30
C TRP A 35 0.07 -27.70 39.33
N ALA A 36 -0.58 -28.66 38.67
CA ALA A 36 -1.69 -28.36 37.77
C ALA A 36 -2.87 -27.66 38.48
N ASP A 37 -3.06 -27.94 39.78
CA ASP A 37 -4.08 -27.34 40.64
C ASP A 37 -3.63 -26.02 41.29
N HIS A 38 -2.41 -25.54 41.01
CA HIS A 38 -1.76 -24.38 41.65
C HIS A 38 -1.66 -24.48 43.19
N ASP A 39 -1.55 -25.70 43.72
CA ASP A 39 -1.40 -25.98 45.15
C ASP A 39 0.09 -26.09 45.52
N PHE A 40 0.76 -24.94 45.63
CA PHE A 40 2.20 -24.88 45.92
C PHE A 40 2.54 -25.36 47.35
N GLU A 41 1.59 -25.30 48.29
CA GLU A 41 1.76 -25.83 49.64
C GLU A 41 1.86 -27.36 49.61
N ALA A 42 0.94 -28.04 48.91
CA ALA A 42 1.01 -29.48 48.72
C ALA A 42 2.25 -29.92 47.94
N MET A 43 2.69 -29.13 46.94
CA MET A 43 3.95 -29.40 46.23
C MET A 43 5.16 -29.32 47.16
N ARG A 44 5.22 -28.30 48.03
CA ARG A 44 6.33 -28.07 48.95
C ARG A 44 6.57 -29.26 49.88
N GLU A 45 5.49 -29.91 50.35
CA GLU A 45 5.57 -31.12 51.17
C GLU A 45 6.16 -32.34 50.44
N LEU A 46 6.16 -32.34 49.11
CA LEU A 46 6.69 -33.43 48.27
C LEU A 46 8.15 -33.19 47.84
N VAL A 47 8.74 -32.04 48.16
CA VAL A 47 10.09 -31.64 47.76
C VAL A 47 11.09 -31.84 48.91
N ASP A 48 12.29 -32.28 48.58
CA ASP A 48 13.43 -32.31 49.51
C ASP A 48 14.02 -30.90 49.65
N ASP A 49 14.07 -30.37 50.88
CA ASP A 49 14.60 -29.05 51.21
C ASP A 49 14.19 -27.91 50.24
N PRO A 50 12.88 -27.62 50.12
CA PRO A 50 12.40 -26.64 49.14
C PRO A 50 12.89 -25.22 49.46
N PRO A 51 13.37 -24.46 48.44
CA PRO A 51 13.87 -23.11 48.66
C PRO A 51 12.77 -22.19 49.20
N ASN A 52 13.17 -21.11 49.87
CA ASN A 52 12.21 -20.20 50.54
C ASN A 52 11.25 -19.53 49.55
N ASP A 53 11.73 -19.26 48.34
CA ASP A 53 11.00 -18.65 47.23
C ASP A 53 10.41 -19.69 46.26
N PHE A 54 10.28 -20.95 46.67
CA PHE A 54 9.77 -22.03 45.82
C PHE A 54 8.40 -21.70 45.17
N ALA A 55 7.45 -21.19 45.95
CA ALA A 55 6.14 -20.80 45.46
C ALA A 55 6.26 -19.58 44.53
N ASP A 56 7.00 -18.55 44.95
CA ASP A 56 7.25 -17.34 44.17
C ASP A 56 7.89 -17.65 42.81
N GLN A 57 8.80 -18.63 42.73
CA GLN A 57 9.41 -19.05 41.46
C GLN A 57 8.40 -19.70 40.51
N HIS A 58 7.43 -20.48 41.03
CA HIS A 58 6.35 -21.02 40.20
C HIS A 58 5.38 -19.92 39.77
N GLU A 59 5.00 -19.01 40.69
CA GLU A 59 4.11 -17.89 40.38
C GLU A 59 4.71 -16.96 39.33
N GLN A 60 5.98 -16.56 39.48
CA GLN A 60 6.67 -15.73 38.50
C GLN A 60 6.76 -16.41 37.13
N PHE A 61 6.96 -17.73 37.11
CA PHE A 61 6.96 -18.48 35.86
C PHE A 61 5.57 -18.50 35.21
N GLU A 62 4.51 -18.76 35.97
CA GLU A 62 3.13 -18.74 35.45
C GLU A 62 2.70 -17.33 35.00
N ASP A 63 3.09 -16.28 35.74
CA ASP A 63 2.83 -14.87 35.41
C ASP A 63 3.53 -14.45 34.12
N ALA A 64 4.79 -14.86 33.93
CA ALA A 64 5.51 -14.62 32.67
C ALA A 64 4.78 -15.26 31.47
N LEU A 65 4.05 -16.34 31.69
CA LEU A 65 3.24 -17.03 30.70
C LEU A 65 1.79 -16.53 30.65
N LEU A 66 1.47 -15.43 31.36
CA LEU A 66 0.12 -14.87 31.48
C LEU A 66 -0.92 -15.90 31.94
N SER A 67 -0.52 -16.81 32.83
CA SER A 67 -1.34 -17.90 33.35
C SER A 67 -1.96 -18.76 32.25
N SER A 68 -1.20 -19.00 31.18
CA SER A 68 -1.62 -19.84 30.04
C SER A 68 -2.04 -21.24 30.49
N PRO A 69 -3.16 -21.81 29.94
CA PRO A 69 -3.68 -23.10 30.38
C PRO A 69 -2.61 -24.20 30.39
N LEU A 70 -2.38 -24.78 31.57
CA LEU A 70 -1.39 -25.83 31.80
C LEU A 70 -1.99 -27.23 31.69
N ARG A 71 -1.32 -28.11 30.95
CA ARG A 71 -1.49 -29.56 31.06
C ARG A 71 -0.15 -30.24 31.29
N LEU A 72 -0.05 -30.98 32.39
CA LEU A 72 1.10 -31.79 32.75
C LEU A 72 0.77 -33.26 32.48
N THR A 73 1.56 -33.92 31.63
CA THR A 73 1.38 -35.34 31.31
C THR A 73 2.60 -36.12 31.80
N PRO A 74 2.47 -36.96 32.85
CA PRO A 74 3.58 -37.79 33.31
C PRO A 74 3.97 -38.83 32.24
N GLY A 75 5.27 -39.01 32.05
CA GLY A 75 5.87 -40.06 31.23
C GLY A 75 6.27 -41.28 32.06
N GLU A 76 7.18 -42.09 31.51
CA GLU A 76 7.64 -43.32 32.17
C GLU A 76 8.61 -43.04 33.32
N THR A 77 8.46 -43.80 34.40
CA THR A 77 9.39 -43.77 35.54
C THR A 77 10.62 -44.62 35.24
N LYS A 78 11.80 -44.02 35.29
CA LYS A 78 13.09 -44.70 35.16
C LYS A 78 13.80 -44.74 36.50
N LYS A 79 13.93 -45.93 37.10
CA LYS A 79 14.80 -46.09 38.28
C LYS A 79 16.26 -45.96 37.88
N THR A 80 16.99 -45.10 38.58
CA THR A 80 18.43 -44.85 38.38
C THR A 80 19.28 -45.47 39.49
N GLY A 81 18.65 -45.88 40.60
CA GLY A 81 19.23 -46.65 41.69
C GLY A 81 18.14 -47.26 42.58
N ASP A 82 18.54 -47.83 43.73
CA ASP A 82 17.58 -48.38 44.71
C ASP A 82 16.77 -47.28 45.41
N ASP A 83 17.34 -46.08 45.51
CA ASP A 83 16.82 -44.92 46.23
C ASP A 83 16.70 -43.67 45.34
N THR A 84 16.84 -43.81 44.01
CA THR A 84 16.79 -42.71 43.04
C THR A 84 16.01 -43.09 41.78
N ALA A 85 15.26 -42.13 41.25
CA ALA A 85 14.46 -42.30 40.04
C ALA A 85 14.30 -40.99 39.27
N GLU A 86 13.95 -41.10 38.00
CA GLU A 86 13.62 -39.99 37.12
C GLU A 86 12.24 -40.22 36.51
N VAL A 87 11.42 -39.19 36.49
CA VAL A 87 10.12 -39.19 35.80
C VAL A 87 10.10 -38.03 34.83
N THR A 88 10.19 -38.32 33.53
CA THR A 88 9.97 -37.31 32.49
C THR A 88 8.51 -36.93 32.46
N PHE A 89 8.17 -35.68 32.18
CA PHE A 89 6.80 -35.24 31.97
C PHE A 89 6.74 -34.17 30.90
N THR A 90 5.64 -34.17 30.14
CA THR A 90 5.39 -33.20 29.09
C THR A 90 4.54 -32.06 29.64
N GLN A 91 5.04 -30.83 29.51
CA GLN A 91 4.28 -29.61 29.75
C GLN A 91 3.65 -29.14 28.45
N THR A 92 2.35 -28.90 28.45
CA THR A 92 1.62 -28.33 27.30
C THR A 92 0.91 -27.06 27.75
N ARG A 93 1.30 -25.93 27.18
CA ARG A 93 0.80 -24.59 27.48
C ARG A 93 -0.03 -24.07 26.30
N GLY A 94 -1.24 -23.58 26.57
CA GLY A 94 -2.08 -22.94 25.55
C GLY A 94 -1.71 -21.46 25.39
N GLU A 95 -1.09 -21.08 24.28
CA GLU A 95 -0.71 -19.70 24.00
C GLU A 95 -1.73 -19.03 23.10
N GLN A 96 -2.35 -17.95 23.59
CA GLN A 96 -3.33 -17.18 22.80
C GLN A 96 -2.70 -16.74 21.47
N GLU A 97 -3.45 -16.94 20.37
CA GLU A 97 -3.08 -16.56 18.99
C GLU A 97 -1.90 -17.33 18.37
N ALA A 98 -1.01 -17.90 19.19
CA ALA A 98 0.19 -18.61 18.76
C ALA A 98 0.07 -20.15 18.78
N GLY A 99 -0.99 -20.68 19.40
CA GLY A 99 -1.28 -22.11 19.42
C GLY A 99 -0.88 -22.78 20.72
N THR A 100 0.01 -23.77 20.65
CA THR A 100 0.38 -24.59 21.81
C THR A 100 1.89 -24.70 21.91
N TRP A 101 2.43 -24.39 23.08
CA TRP A 101 3.84 -24.56 23.40
C TRP A 101 4.01 -25.83 24.25
N THR A 102 4.79 -26.78 23.74
CA THR A 102 5.00 -28.09 24.38
C THR A 102 6.49 -28.37 24.54
N TYR A 103 6.88 -28.81 25.73
CA TYR A 103 8.25 -29.24 26.03
C TYR A 103 8.26 -30.28 27.16
N ASP A 104 9.32 -31.08 27.21
CA ASP A 104 9.51 -32.06 28.26
C ASP A 104 10.42 -31.52 29.37
N SER A 105 10.14 -31.94 30.60
CA SER A 105 11.00 -31.72 31.76
C SER A 105 11.12 -33.02 32.57
N THR A 106 11.98 -33.05 33.57
CA THR A 106 12.26 -34.25 34.37
C THR A 106 12.16 -33.93 35.86
N LEU A 107 11.38 -34.74 36.57
CA LEU A 107 11.44 -34.82 38.02
C LEU A 107 12.54 -35.82 38.40
N HIS A 108 13.56 -35.34 39.09
CA HIS A 108 14.50 -36.22 39.78
C HIS A 108 13.95 -36.50 41.17
N LEU A 109 13.93 -37.76 41.59
CA LEU A 109 13.42 -38.18 42.88
C LEU A 109 14.46 -38.99 43.64
N ALA A 110 14.47 -38.82 44.96
CA ALA A 110 15.27 -39.65 45.84
C ALA A 110 14.54 -39.97 47.15
N VAL A 111 14.97 -41.02 47.82
CA VAL A 111 14.46 -41.36 49.15
C VAL A 111 15.12 -40.45 50.20
N ARG A 112 14.30 -39.79 51.01
CA ARG A 112 14.67 -38.93 52.14
C ARG A 112 13.75 -39.23 53.31
N ASP A 113 14.34 -39.51 54.47
CA ASP A 113 13.59 -39.92 55.67
C ASP A 113 12.55 -41.03 55.39
N LEU A 114 12.97 -42.04 54.61
CA LEU A 114 12.15 -43.18 54.18
C LEU A 114 10.94 -42.82 53.29
N THR A 115 10.90 -41.63 52.71
CA THR A 115 9.85 -41.20 51.76
C THR A 115 10.47 -40.76 50.43
N TRP A 116 9.76 -40.97 49.31
CA TRP A 116 10.19 -40.43 48.03
C TRP A 116 9.92 -38.92 47.96
N LYS A 117 10.96 -38.14 47.68
CA LYS A 117 10.90 -36.68 47.53
C LYS A 117 11.41 -36.25 46.17
N VAL A 118 10.84 -35.17 45.65
CA VAL A 118 11.32 -34.48 44.44
C VAL A 118 12.56 -33.67 44.82
N LEU A 119 13.66 -33.92 44.10
CA LEU A 119 14.86 -33.09 44.13
C LEU A 119 14.63 -31.89 43.20
N TRP A 120 14.04 -30.84 43.75
CA TRP A 120 13.59 -29.72 42.94
C TRP A 120 14.74 -28.79 42.57
N THR A 121 14.71 -28.34 41.31
CA THR A 121 15.52 -27.24 40.80
C THR A 121 14.67 -26.45 39.81
N PRO A 122 15.05 -25.22 39.43
CA PRO A 122 14.34 -24.46 38.40
C PRO A 122 14.22 -25.21 37.05
N ALA A 123 15.08 -26.21 36.79
CA ALA A 123 14.97 -27.07 35.62
C ALA A 123 13.63 -27.85 35.54
N VAL A 124 12.95 -28.03 36.67
CA VAL A 124 11.59 -28.58 36.71
C VAL A 124 10.60 -27.66 35.98
N LEU A 125 10.71 -26.33 36.18
CA LEU A 125 9.87 -25.34 35.50
C LEU A 125 10.13 -25.34 33.99
N HIS A 126 11.40 -25.31 33.59
CA HIS A 126 11.82 -25.46 32.20
C HIS A 126 13.23 -26.05 32.15
N PRO A 127 13.54 -27.06 31.31
CA PRO A 127 14.79 -27.85 31.37
C PRO A 127 16.08 -27.02 31.27
N ASP A 128 16.02 -25.87 30.60
CA ASP A 128 17.17 -24.96 30.43
C ASP A 128 17.26 -23.85 31.50
N LEU A 129 16.34 -23.81 32.47
CA LEU A 129 16.31 -22.80 33.52
C LEU A 129 17.29 -23.17 34.64
N GLN A 130 18.20 -22.24 34.94
CA GLN A 130 19.22 -22.40 35.97
C GLN A 130 18.82 -21.67 37.25
N GLU A 131 19.52 -21.98 38.34
CA GLU A 131 19.38 -21.24 39.60
C GLU A 131 19.65 -19.74 39.39
N GLY A 132 18.72 -18.90 39.87
CA GLY A 132 18.75 -17.45 39.67
C GLY A 132 18.32 -16.98 38.27
N GLY A 133 17.89 -17.88 37.38
CA GLY A 133 17.34 -17.54 36.08
C GLY A 133 15.86 -17.18 36.13
N THR A 134 15.39 -16.42 35.14
CA THR A 134 13.98 -16.02 34.99
C THR A 134 13.45 -16.33 33.61
N VAL A 135 12.12 -16.39 33.49
CA VAL A 135 11.41 -16.37 32.22
C VAL A 135 10.60 -15.08 32.15
N GLU A 136 10.62 -14.43 31.00
CA GLU A 136 9.93 -13.16 30.78
C GLU A 136 9.24 -13.18 29.41
N ARG A 137 8.09 -12.51 29.30
CA ARG A 137 7.41 -12.28 28.02
C ARG A 137 7.65 -10.86 27.56
N THR A 138 8.23 -10.71 26.39
CA THR A 138 8.49 -9.42 25.75
C THR A 138 7.56 -9.22 24.57
N SER A 139 6.95 -8.05 24.44
CA SER A 139 6.14 -7.66 23.29
C SER A 139 6.77 -6.51 22.52
N SER A 140 6.60 -6.53 21.20
CA SER A 140 6.94 -5.44 20.31
C SER A 140 5.72 -5.08 19.47
N ALA A 141 5.43 -3.78 19.40
CA ALA A 141 4.38 -3.25 18.56
C ALA A 141 5.00 -2.72 17.26
N ASP A 142 4.65 -3.32 16.14
CA ASP A 142 4.98 -2.83 14.81
C ASP A 142 3.80 -2.06 14.22
N VAL A 143 4.06 -0.85 13.72
CA VAL A 143 3.05 -0.08 12.98
C VAL A 143 2.94 -0.63 11.57
N ARG A 144 1.75 -1.03 11.15
CA ARG A 144 1.41 -1.51 9.82
C ARG A 144 0.81 -0.38 9.00
N ALA A 145 1.39 -0.12 7.84
CA ALA A 145 0.80 0.79 6.87
C ALA A 145 -0.52 0.22 6.36
N ALA A 146 -1.58 1.02 6.36
CA ALA A 146 -2.87 0.62 5.78
C ALA A 146 -2.73 0.27 4.28
N PHE A 147 -1.91 1.04 3.57
CA PHE A 147 -1.67 0.90 2.12
C PHE A 147 -0.19 0.87 1.78
N VAL A 148 0.12 0.13 0.71
CA VAL A 148 1.46 0.02 0.12
C VAL A 148 1.41 0.20 -1.38
N THR A 149 2.56 0.45 -1.99
CA THR A 149 2.75 0.53 -3.44
C THR A 149 2.38 -0.81 -4.10
N ALA A 150 2.28 -0.83 -5.43
CA ALA A 150 1.98 -2.04 -6.20
C ALA A 150 2.97 -3.20 -5.92
N ASP A 151 4.24 -2.87 -5.68
CA ASP A 151 5.28 -3.83 -5.33
C ASP A 151 5.39 -4.14 -3.82
N GLY A 152 4.51 -3.56 -2.98
CA GLY A 152 4.40 -3.85 -1.55
C GLY A 152 5.29 -2.99 -0.64
N ARG A 153 5.88 -1.91 -1.16
CA ARG A 153 6.67 -0.98 -0.35
C ARG A 153 5.77 0.00 0.40
N ARG A 154 6.21 0.38 1.60
CA ARG A 154 5.61 1.51 2.31
C ARG A 154 5.87 2.80 1.55
N PHE A 155 4.86 3.65 1.51
CA PHE A 155 5.03 5.03 1.06
C PHE A 155 5.91 5.79 2.04
N PRO A 156 6.93 6.53 1.56
CA PRO A 156 7.63 7.48 2.40
C PRO A 156 6.68 8.60 2.86
N GLN A 157 7.08 9.29 3.93
CA GLN A 157 6.45 10.56 4.28
C GLN A 157 6.63 11.56 3.13
N ASP A 158 5.64 12.44 2.94
CA ASP A 158 5.64 13.47 1.92
C ASP A 158 5.76 12.89 0.49
N SER A 159 4.98 11.84 0.22
CA SER A 159 4.97 11.18 -1.08
C SER A 159 4.26 11.99 -2.17
N ASP A 160 3.64 13.12 -1.80
CA ASP A 160 2.67 13.91 -2.56
C ASP A 160 1.35 13.14 -2.87
N ALA A 161 1.21 11.90 -2.37
CA ALA A 161 0.01 11.05 -2.51
C ALA A 161 -0.74 10.83 -1.19
N ASP A 162 -0.29 11.44 -0.09
CA ASP A 162 -0.74 11.12 1.28
C ASP A 162 -2.24 11.38 1.48
N ASP A 163 -2.75 12.50 0.96
CA ASP A 163 -4.19 12.85 1.02
C ASP A 163 -5.07 11.81 0.30
N TYR A 164 -4.53 11.13 -0.72
CA TYR A 164 -5.24 10.08 -1.45
C TYR A 164 -5.28 8.79 -0.66
N LEU A 165 -4.15 8.39 -0.08
CA LEU A 165 -4.05 7.19 0.75
C LEU A 165 -4.92 7.30 2.00
N ALA A 166 -4.96 8.47 2.63
CA ALA A 166 -5.81 8.74 3.79
C ALA A 166 -7.30 8.69 3.45
N ALA A 167 -7.67 8.98 2.21
CA ALA A 167 -9.05 9.01 1.74
C ALA A 167 -9.59 7.66 1.26
N LEU A 168 -8.72 6.69 0.98
CA LEU A 168 -9.14 5.36 0.59
C LEU A 168 -9.91 4.67 1.74
N PRO A 169 -10.82 3.72 1.45
CA PRO A 169 -11.51 2.96 2.49
C PRO A 169 -10.51 2.21 3.40
N GLY A 170 -10.47 2.57 4.68
CA GLY A 170 -9.45 2.08 5.63
C GLY A 170 -8.18 2.94 5.72
N GLY A 171 -8.15 4.08 5.03
CA GLY A 171 -7.10 5.10 5.11
C GLY A 171 -7.05 5.78 6.48
N GLY A 172 -5.86 6.18 6.90
CA GLY A 172 -5.61 6.78 8.22
C GLY A 172 -5.67 5.81 9.40
N ALA A 173 -5.97 4.54 9.16
CA ALA A 173 -5.95 3.47 10.16
C ALA A 173 -4.70 2.60 9.99
N ASP A 174 -3.52 3.17 10.25
CA ASP A 174 -2.34 2.35 10.45
C ASP A 174 -2.62 1.36 11.57
N GLY A 175 -2.50 0.06 11.28
CA GLY A 175 -2.79 -0.99 12.23
C GLY A 175 -1.60 -1.22 13.15
N THR A 176 -1.82 -1.47 14.44
CA THR A 176 -0.74 -1.95 15.31
C THR A 176 -0.73 -3.47 15.29
N VAL A 177 0.39 -4.07 14.93
CA VAL A 177 0.59 -5.51 15.03
C VAL A 177 1.51 -5.77 16.21
N VAL A 178 1.04 -6.53 17.19
CA VAL A 178 1.85 -6.89 18.35
C VAL A 178 2.45 -8.27 18.12
N SER A 179 3.77 -8.35 18.03
CA SER A 179 4.54 -9.58 18.16
C SER A 179 4.98 -9.74 19.60
N TRP A 180 5.20 -10.98 20.04
CA TRP A 180 5.71 -11.24 21.38
C TRP A 180 6.52 -12.53 21.43
N SER A 181 7.43 -12.63 22.39
CA SER A 181 8.22 -13.83 22.65
C SER A 181 8.39 -14.09 24.15
N ILE A 182 8.47 -15.36 24.51
CA ILE A 182 8.85 -15.85 25.84
C ILE A 182 10.35 -16.11 25.81
N ARG A 183 11.09 -15.50 26.73
CA ARG A 183 12.55 -15.54 26.78
C ARG A 183 13.02 -16.05 28.14
N LEU A 184 14.06 -16.87 28.13
CA LEU A 184 14.74 -17.38 29.30
C LEU A 184 16.05 -16.62 29.53
N ILE A 185 16.29 -16.19 30.75
CA ILE A 185 17.42 -15.36 31.15
C ILE A 185 18.14 -16.03 32.32
N ASN A 186 19.28 -16.69 32.05
CA ASN A 186 20.10 -17.28 33.10
C ASN A 186 21.24 -16.32 33.53
N PRO A 187 21.70 -16.37 34.80
CA PRO A 187 22.84 -15.58 35.27
C PRO A 187 24.08 -15.87 34.42
N SER A 188 24.61 -14.85 33.71
CA SER A 188 25.75 -14.93 32.79
C SER A 188 25.46 -15.41 31.36
N GLN A 189 24.20 -15.62 30.97
CA GLN A 189 23.82 -15.98 29.60
C GLN A 189 23.01 -14.88 28.93
N THR A 190 23.10 -14.80 27.60
CA THR A 190 22.21 -13.94 26.79
C THR A 190 20.81 -14.53 26.78
N ALA A 191 19.79 -13.67 26.90
CA ALA A 191 18.38 -14.06 26.88
C ALA A 191 18.03 -14.89 25.63
N ARG A 192 17.59 -16.14 25.85
CA ARG A 192 17.27 -17.13 24.81
C ARG A 192 15.77 -17.19 24.58
N GLU A 193 15.33 -17.08 23.33
CA GLU A 193 13.92 -17.24 22.98
C GLU A 193 13.48 -18.71 23.12
N LEU A 194 12.38 -18.94 23.85
CA LEU A 194 11.77 -20.26 24.03
C LEU A 194 10.59 -20.49 23.09
N PHE A 195 9.80 -19.44 22.87
CA PHE A 195 8.60 -19.48 22.06
C PHE A 195 8.26 -18.07 21.58
N ALA A 196 7.70 -17.93 20.39
CA ALA A 196 7.35 -16.62 19.85
C ALA A 196 6.12 -16.63 18.95
N PHE A 197 5.38 -15.53 19.01
CA PHE A 197 4.29 -15.21 18.12
C PHE A 197 4.70 -14.11 17.16
N HIS A 198 4.81 -14.50 15.90
CA HIS A 198 5.00 -13.59 14.79
C HIS A 198 3.75 -13.68 13.91
N PRO A 199 2.77 -12.78 14.05
CA PRO A 199 1.60 -12.79 13.19
C PRO A 199 2.03 -12.66 11.73
N ARG A 200 1.35 -13.38 10.82
CA ARG A 200 1.53 -13.17 9.37
C ARG A 200 0.99 -11.79 9.01
N VAL A 201 1.87 -10.81 8.98
CA VAL A 201 1.53 -9.45 8.54
C VAL A 201 1.37 -9.50 7.03
N SER A 202 0.20 -9.14 6.50
CA SER A 202 0.13 -8.70 5.11
C SER A 202 0.69 -7.29 5.04
N ASP A 203 1.57 -7.00 4.08
CA ASP A 203 2.38 -5.78 4.00
C ASP A 203 1.58 -4.46 3.94
N GLY A 204 0.25 -4.53 3.88
CA GLY A 204 -0.67 -3.44 3.60
C GLY A 204 -1.57 -3.82 2.41
N THR A 205 -2.65 -3.09 2.18
CA THR A 205 -3.42 -3.27 0.94
C THR A 205 -2.62 -2.65 -0.21
N LYS A 206 -2.35 -3.44 -1.25
CA LYS A 206 -1.61 -2.95 -2.43
C LYS A 206 -2.46 -1.98 -3.25
N THR A 207 -1.89 -0.82 -3.51
CA THR A 207 -2.39 0.15 -4.48
C THR A 207 -1.84 -0.14 -5.87
N THR A 208 -2.34 0.58 -6.88
CA THR A 208 -1.78 0.59 -8.24
C THR A 208 -0.56 1.49 -8.39
N ILE A 209 -0.23 2.31 -7.37
CA ILE A 209 0.85 3.29 -7.46
C ILE A 209 2.20 2.56 -7.48
N GLU A 210 3.00 2.87 -8.49
CA GLU A 210 4.35 2.34 -8.66
C GLU A 210 5.37 3.30 -8.08
N TRP A 211 6.17 2.85 -7.10
CA TRP A 211 7.11 3.73 -6.42
C TRP A 211 8.07 4.49 -7.36
N PRO A 212 8.70 3.86 -8.39
CA PRO A 212 9.56 4.59 -9.31
C PRO A 212 8.82 5.73 -10.03
N VAL A 213 7.58 5.51 -10.44
CA VAL A 213 6.74 6.49 -11.15
C VAL A 213 6.30 7.61 -10.20
N GLN A 214 5.83 7.27 -9.00
CA GLN A 214 5.45 8.24 -7.97
C GLN A 214 6.62 9.14 -7.59
N ALA A 215 7.78 8.55 -7.32
CA ALA A 215 8.96 9.30 -6.92
C ALA A 215 9.49 10.19 -8.08
N ALA A 216 9.37 9.74 -9.33
CA ALA A 216 9.68 10.57 -10.50
C ALA A 216 8.70 11.75 -10.62
N ALA A 217 7.40 11.52 -10.40
CA ALA A 217 6.36 12.55 -10.46
C ALA A 217 6.57 13.62 -9.38
N ALA A 218 6.78 13.21 -8.13
CA ALA A 218 7.05 14.13 -7.01
C ALA A 218 8.32 14.97 -7.25
N ARG A 219 9.45 14.33 -7.60
CA ARG A 219 10.70 15.05 -7.91
C ARG A 219 10.58 15.99 -9.11
N ALA A 220 9.72 15.67 -10.08
CA ALA A 220 9.50 16.55 -11.22
C ALA A 220 8.90 17.90 -10.80
N LEU A 221 8.21 17.97 -9.66
CA LEU A 221 7.65 19.20 -9.10
C LEU A 221 8.63 20.00 -8.24
N ASP A 222 9.83 19.49 -7.94
CA ASP A 222 10.80 20.20 -7.11
C ASP A 222 11.18 21.57 -7.67
N GLY A 223 11.13 22.59 -6.81
CA GLY A 223 11.39 23.98 -7.16
C GLY A 223 10.25 24.69 -7.91
N VAL A 224 9.16 24.00 -8.28
CA VAL A 224 7.98 24.62 -8.88
C VAL A 224 7.29 25.48 -7.82
N GLN A 225 7.01 26.74 -8.18
CA GLN A 225 6.30 27.68 -7.32
C GLN A 225 4.79 27.58 -7.58
N GLY A 226 3.97 27.70 -6.53
CA GLY A 226 2.52 27.60 -6.64
C GLY A 226 2.00 26.17 -6.69
N GLY A 227 0.70 26.02 -6.91
CA GLY A 227 0.05 24.71 -6.98
C GLY A 227 0.37 23.99 -8.28
N ALA A 228 0.80 22.74 -8.21
CA ALA A 228 1.11 21.93 -9.39
C ALA A 228 0.79 20.46 -9.14
N ALA A 229 0.49 19.72 -10.22
CA ALA A 229 0.23 18.30 -10.13
C ALA A 229 0.81 17.53 -11.32
N VAL A 230 1.27 16.32 -11.05
CA VAL A 230 1.56 15.29 -12.07
C VAL A 230 0.72 14.07 -11.74
N VAL A 231 -0.17 13.69 -12.65
CA VAL A 231 -0.97 12.46 -12.55
C VAL A 231 -0.54 11.53 -13.68
N ALA A 232 -0.23 10.28 -13.37
CA ALA A 232 0.15 9.26 -14.34
C ALA A 232 -0.75 8.02 -14.24
N VAL A 233 -1.15 7.50 -15.39
CA VAL A 233 -2.07 6.38 -15.55
C VAL A 233 -1.48 5.38 -16.55
N ARG A 234 -1.66 4.09 -16.28
CA ARG A 234 -1.36 3.03 -17.23
C ARG A 234 -2.39 3.02 -18.35
N SER A 235 -1.98 3.31 -19.57
CA SER A 235 -2.92 3.50 -20.69
C SER A 235 -3.71 2.24 -21.03
N SER A 236 -3.08 1.07 -20.90
CA SER A 236 -3.67 -0.23 -21.21
C SER A 236 -4.75 -0.67 -20.23
N THR A 237 -4.69 -0.23 -18.97
CA THR A 237 -5.56 -0.74 -17.89
C THR A 237 -6.41 0.32 -17.19
N GLY A 238 -5.96 1.58 -17.12
CA GLY A 238 -6.57 2.61 -16.27
C GLY A 238 -6.01 2.67 -14.84
N GLU A 239 -4.98 1.87 -14.52
CA GLU A 239 -4.31 1.93 -13.22
C GLU A 239 -3.67 3.30 -12.98
N ILE A 240 -3.95 3.93 -11.85
CA ILE A 240 -3.24 5.16 -11.46
C ILE A 240 -1.84 4.77 -10.96
N LEU A 241 -0.81 5.11 -11.73
CA LEU A 241 0.58 4.78 -11.45
C LEU A 241 1.24 5.80 -10.53
N ALA A 242 0.82 7.06 -10.60
CA ALA A 242 1.29 8.12 -9.71
C ALA A 242 0.28 9.27 -9.59
N VAL A 243 0.28 9.90 -8.43
CA VAL A 243 -0.40 11.16 -8.15
C VAL A 243 0.49 12.01 -7.26
N ALA A 244 1.24 12.93 -7.85
CA ALA A 244 1.97 13.96 -7.12
C ALA A 244 1.13 15.24 -7.14
N ASP A 245 0.47 15.55 -6.03
CA ASP A 245 -0.48 16.67 -5.92
C ASP A 245 -0.01 17.74 -4.93
N ARG A 246 0.58 18.82 -5.46
CA ARG A 246 0.92 20.04 -4.70
C ARG A 246 -0.13 21.14 -4.85
N LEU A 247 -1.31 20.83 -5.43
CA LEU A 247 -2.49 21.70 -5.35
C LEU A 247 -3.17 21.56 -3.97
N GLY A 248 -2.95 20.42 -3.30
CA GLY A 248 -3.43 20.07 -1.96
C GLY A 248 -4.87 19.55 -1.95
N SER A 249 -5.23 18.78 -0.91
CA SER A 249 -6.62 18.32 -0.69
C SER A 249 -7.22 17.51 -1.84
N ARG A 250 -6.40 16.70 -2.52
CA ARG A 250 -6.78 15.87 -3.68
C ARG A 250 -7.31 16.67 -4.88
N ARG A 251 -6.95 17.95 -5.01
CA ARG A 251 -7.39 18.81 -6.11
C ARG A 251 -6.96 18.29 -7.47
N ALA A 252 -5.93 17.46 -7.58
CA ALA A 252 -5.60 16.84 -8.87
C ALA A 252 -6.69 15.86 -9.38
N PHE A 253 -7.58 15.38 -8.50
CA PHE A 253 -8.73 14.53 -8.87
C PHE A 253 -10.07 15.28 -8.79
N GLN A 254 -10.18 16.27 -7.89
CA GLN A 254 -11.46 16.87 -7.50
C GLN A 254 -11.66 18.28 -8.03
N ALA A 255 -10.59 19.06 -8.19
CA ALA A 255 -10.71 20.41 -8.74
C ALA A 255 -10.72 20.33 -10.26
N THR A 256 -11.49 21.23 -10.85
CA THR A 256 -11.60 21.41 -12.29
C THR A 256 -11.05 22.77 -12.67
N PHE A 257 -10.38 22.82 -13.81
CA PHE A 257 -9.82 24.04 -14.37
C PHE A 257 -10.03 24.03 -15.88
N PRO A 258 -10.02 25.18 -16.56
CA PRO A 258 -10.03 25.20 -18.01
C PRO A 258 -8.79 24.45 -18.55
N PRO A 259 -8.97 23.41 -19.38
CA PRO A 259 -7.87 22.60 -19.92
C PRO A 259 -7.05 23.34 -20.99
N GLY A 260 -7.58 24.46 -21.50
CA GLY A 260 -7.01 25.20 -22.61
C GLY A 260 -6.75 24.30 -23.81
N SER A 261 -5.69 24.61 -24.57
CA SER A 261 -5.39 23.92 -25.83
C SER A 261 -5.11 22.41 -25.73
N THR A 262 -5.03 21.81 -24.54
CA THR A 262 -5.02 20.35 -24.40
C THR A 262 -6.36 19.72 -24.83
N PHE A 263 -7.48 20.43 -24.66
CA PHE A 263 -8.81 20.00 -25.09
C PHE A 263 -8.98 19.93 -26.61
N LYS A 264 -8.09 20.57 -27.39
CA LYS A 264 -8.03 20.36 -28.85
C LYS A 264 -7.85 18.88 -29.20
N THR A 265 -7.36 18.04 -28.28
CA THR A 265 -7.31 16.58 -28.46
C THR A 265 -8.72 15.99 -28.61
N VAL A 266 -9.66 16.43 -27.78
CA VAL A 266 -11.08 16.05 -27.85
C VAL A 266 -11.72 16.62 -29.12
N THR A 267 -11.50 17.90 -29.41
CA THR A 267 -12.02 18.53 -30.65
C THR A 267 -11.46 17.88 -31.91
N ALA A 268 -10.17 17.55 -31.93
CA ALA A 268 -9.55 16.83 -33.04
C ALA A 268 -10.17 15.45 -33.22
N ALA A 269 -10.49 14.75 -32.13
CA ALA A 269 -11.19 13.46 -32.21
C ALA A 269 -12.55 13.60 -32.91
N ALA A 270 -13.32 14.64 -32.59
CA ALA A 270 -14.59 14.93 -33.25
C ALA A 270 -14.39 15.24 -34.75
N LEU A 271 -13.39 16.06 -35.09
CA LEU A 271 -13.09 16.43 -36.48
C LEU A 271 -12.63 15.22 -37.31
N LEU A 272 -11.77 14.37 -36.76
CA LEU A 272 -11.35 13.12 -37.39
C LEU A 272 -12.54 12.17 -37.57
N GLY A 273 -13.42 12.05 -36.56
CA GLY A 273 -14.67 11.30 -36.65
C GLY A 273 -15.65 11.86 -37.70
N ALA A 274 -15.60 13.16 -37.97
CA ALA A 274 -16.33 13.82 -39.04
C ALA A 274 -15.66 13.70 -40.43
N GLY A 275 -14.57 12.94 -40.53
CA GLY A 275 -13.93 12.58 -41.80
C GLY A 275 -12.72 13.44 -42.19
N LEU A 276 -12.23 14.32 -41.32
CA LEU A 276 -10.95 15.00 -41.58
C LEU A 276 -9.78 14.03 -41.41
N SER A 277 -8.72 14.27 -42.17
CA SER A 277 -7.42 13.60 -42.05
C SER A 277 -6.38 14.53 -41.40
N PRO A 278 -5.38 14.01 -40.66
CA PRO A 278 -4.26 14.83 -40.18
C PRO A 278 -3.53 15.63 -41.28
N ASP A 279 -3.58 15.17 -42.53
CA ASP A 279 -2.88 15.80 -43.65
C ASP A 279 -3.76 16.79 -44.43
N ASP A 280 -5.03 16.96 -44.04
CA ASP A 280 -5.91 17.95 -44.67
C ASP A 280 -5.39 19.37 -44.44
N THR A 281 -5.50 20.18 -45.49
CA THR A 281 -5.06 21.57 -45.49
C THR A 281 -6.03 22.47 -44.72
N VAL A 282 -5.51 23.28 -43.80
CA VAL A 282 -6.26 24.21 -42.96
C VAL A 282 -5.55 25.55 -42.84
N ASP A 283 -6.29 26.62 -42.61
CA ASP A 283 -5.72 27.95 -42.38
C ASP A 283 -5.42 28.16 -40.89
N CYS A 284 -4.23 28.69 -40.58
CA CYS A 284 -3.84 29.18 -39.25
C CYS A 284 -3.46 30.66 -39.33
N PRO A 285 -4.44 31.55 -39.54
CA PRO A 285 -4.20 32.99 -39.50
C PRO A 285 -3.96 33.45 -38.04
N PRO A 286 -3.31 34.60 -37.82
CA PRO A 286 -3.07 35.13 -36.48
C PRO A 286 -4.36 35.45 -35.73
N THR A 287 -5.41 35.82 -36.47
CA THR A 287 -6.75 36.07 -35.94
C THR A 287 -7.81 35.46 -36.86
N TYR A 288 -8.94 35.06 -36.28
CA TYR A 288 -10.11 34.58 -37.00
C TYR A 288 -11.35 35.24 -36.40
N ARG A 289 -12.11 35.95 -37.23
CA ARG A 289 -13.39 36.52 -36.84
C ARG A 289 -14.48 35.55 -37.26
N ILE A 290 -15.22 35.04 -36.29
CA ILE A 290 -16.42 34.28 -36.57
C ILE A 290 -17.43 35.26 -37.23
N PRO A 291 -18.14 34.88 -38.30
CA PRO A 291 -19.07 35.79 -38.97
C PRO A 291 -20.09 36.39 -37.99
N GLN A 292 -20.19 37.71 -37.89
CA GLN A 292 -21.07 38.44 -36.94
C GLN A 292 -20.74 38.28 -35.44
N HIS A 293 -19.54 37.80 -35.13
CA HIS A 293 -19.18 37.22 -33.84
C HIS A 293 -17.77 37.66 -33.38
N GLU A 294 -17.28 37.11 -32.27
CA GLU A 294 -16.05 37.52 -31.59
C GLU A 294 -14.78 37.26 -32.41
N LEU A 295 -13.69 37.94 -32.01
CA LEU A 295 -12.38 37.80 -32.64
C LEU A 295 -11.52 36.81 -31.85
N ILE A 296 -11.28 35.63 -32.43
CA ILE A 296 -10.38 34.63 -31.87
C ILE A 296 -8.94 34.95 -32.26
N ARG A 297 -8.01 34.82 -31.31
CA ARG A 297 -6.58 35.06 -31.49
C ARG A 297 -5.77 33.79 -31.22
N ASN A 298 -4.71 33.61 -31.98
CA ASN A 298 -3.63 32.70 -31.58
C ASN A 298 -2.80 33.34 -30.46
N TYR A 299 -2.06 32.50 -29.72
CA TYR A 299 -1.09 32.98 -28.75
C TYR A 299 -0.10 33.95 -29.42
N GLN A 300 0.13 35.11 -28.81
CA GLN A 300 0.95 36.22 -29.35
C GLN A 300 0.57 36.68 -30.77
N GLU A 301 -0.65 36.36 -31.24
CA GLU A 301 -1.10 36.65 -32.61
C GLU A 301 -0.17 36.07 -33.68
N GLU A 302 0.43 34.92 -33.42
CA GLU A 302 1.24 34.22 -34.42
C GLU A 302 0.35 33.58 -35.50
N GLY A 303 0.75 33.76 -36.77
CA GLY A 303 0.13 33.13 -37.93
C GLY A 303 1.11 32.19 -38.62
N HIS A 304 0.64 31.01 -39.02
CA HIS A 304 1.45 29.99 -39.70
C HIS A 304 1.03 29.80 -41.17
N GLY A 305 0.09 30.60 -41.66
CA GLY A 305 -0.41 30.51 -43.03
C GLY A 305 -1.29 29.28 -43.23
N THR A 306 -1.19 28.66 -44.40
CA THR A 306 -1.91 27.45 -44.75
C THR A 306 -1.02 26.24 -44.47
N VAL A 307 -1.49 25.35 -43.58
CA VAL A 307 -0.73 24.22 -43.02
C VAL A 307 -1.59 22.96 -43.00
N SER A 308 -1.04 21.80 -42.68
CA SER A 308 -1.87 20.61 -42.41
C SER A 308 -2.58 20.70 -41.05
N LEU A 309 -3.67 19.95 -40.85
CA LEU A 309 -4.33 19.81 -39.55
C LEU A 309 -3.33 19.37 -38.47
N ARG A 310 -2.41 18.47 -38.82
CA ARG A 310 -1.28 18.05 -37.99
C ARG A 310 -0.42 19.21 -37.53
N GLN A 311 -0.01 20.08 -38.44
CA GLN A 311 0.78 21.27 -38.12
C GLN A 311 -0.03 22.27 -37.30
N ALA A 312 -1.30 22.52 -37.65
CA ALA A 312 -2.16 23.42 -36.87
C ALA A 312 -2.34 22.94 -35.42
N PHE A 313 -2.47 21.63 -35.20
CA PHE A 313 -2.48 21.03 -33.87
C PHE A 313 -1.12 21.16 -33.16
N ALA A 314 -0.02 20.91 -33.87
CA ALA A 314 1.34 21.01 -33.36
C ALA A 314 1.70 22.43 -32.88
N TYR A 315 1.37 23.45 -33.70
CA TYR A 315 1.54 24.87 -33.41
C TYR A 315 0.43 25.43 -32.50
N SER A 316 -0.56 24.59 -32.15
CA SER A 316 -1.64 24.94 -31.23
C SER A 316 -2.53 26.10 -31.71
N CYS A 317 -2.78 26.21 -33.02
CA CYS A 317 -3.59 27.26 -33.65
C CYS A 317 -5.03 27.27 -33.10
N ASN A 318 -5.38 28.28 -32.29
CA ASN A 318 -6.76 28.52 -31.83
C ASN A 318 -7.68 28.83 -33.02
N THR A 319 -7.21 29.67 -33.94
CA THR A 319 -7.99 30.14 -35.08
C THR A 319 -8.43 29.01 -36.01
N SER A 320 -7.55 28.03 -36.28
CA SER A 320 -7.90 26.84 -37.05
C SER A 320 -8.97 26.00 -36.37
N PHE A 321 -8.81 25.72 -35.07
CA PHE A 321 -9.75 24.87 -34.32
C PHE A 321 -11.11 25.55 -34.13
N ALA A 322 -11.14 26.85 -33.83
CA ALA A 322 -12.36 27.63 -33.75
C ALA A 322 -13.13 27.61 -35.09
N ARG A 323 -12.43 27.87 -36.20
CA ARG A 323 -13.02 27.84 -37.54
C ARG A 323 -13.58 26.46 -37.88
N LEU A 324 -12.77 25.41 -37.72
CA LEU A 324 -13.18 24.04 -38.03
C LEU A 324 -14.35 23.57 -37.15
N ALA A 325 -14.36 23.93 -35.86
CA ALA A 325 -15.47 23.59 -34.98
C ALA A 325 -16.77 24.23 -35.45
N VAL A 326 -16.77 25.52 -35.77
CA VAL A 326 -17.97 26.24 -36.26
C VAL A 326 -18.41 25.76 -37.65
N GLU A 327 -17.47 25.41 -38.54
CA GLU A 327 -17.79 24.99 -39.91
C GLU A 327 -18.19 23.51 -40.03
N ARG A 328 -17.70 22.63 -39.15
CA ARG A 328 -17.79 21.17 -39.32
C ARG A 328 -18.50 20.44 -38.18
N LEU A 329 -18.61 21.04 -37.00
CA LEU A 329 -19.19 20.42 -35.82
C LEU A 329 -20.48 21.11 -35.40
N THR A 330 -21.28 20.40 -34.61
CA THR A 330 -22.38 20.98 -33.84
C THR A 330 -22.02 20.96 -32.35
N ALA A 331 -22.74 21.76 -31.55
CA ALA A 331 -22.67 21.71 -30.09
C ALA A 331 -22.81 20.28 -29.55
N ASP A 332 -23.82 19.54 -30.03
CA ASP A 332 -24.09 18.17 -29.62
C ASP A 332 -22.96 17.21 -30.00
N THR A 333 -22.35 17.38 -31.18
CA THR A 333 -21.22 16.54 -31.60
C THR A 333 -20.02 16.74 -30.68
N LEU A 334 -19.67 17.98 -30.32
CA LEU A 334 -18.52 18.25 -29.45
C LEU A 334 -18.78 17.76 -28.01
N VAL A 335 -19.98 17.98 -27.48
CA VAL A 335 -20.38 17.45 -26.15
C VAL A 335 -20.37 15.92 -26.14
N ALA A 336 -20.90 15.27 -27.19
CA ALA A 336 -20.87 13.82 -27.31
C ALA A 336 -19.42 13.30 -27.36
N GLN A 337 -18.53 13.96 -28.10
CA GLN A 337 -17.12 13.60 -28.12
C GLN A 337 -16.47 13.76 -26.75
N ALA A 338 -16.73 14.86 -26.02
CA ALA A 338 -16.22 15.05 -24.66
C ALA A 338 -16.68 13.91 -23.73
N ARG A 339 -17.95 13.46 -23.83
CA ARG A 339 -18.46 12.32 -23.05
C ARG A 339 -17.72 11.01 -23.34
N THR A 340 -17.27 10.76 -24.57
CA THR A 340 -16.45 9.56 -24.88
C THR A 340 -15.11 9.55 -24.14
N PHE A 341 -14.62 10.73 -23.74
CA PHE A 341 -13.41 10.90 -22.92
C PHE A 341 -13.73 11.10 -21.43
N GLY A 342 -14.95 10.78 -20.98
CA GLY A 342 -15.33 10.79 -19.57
C GLY A 342 -15.86 12.11 -19.02
N PHE A 343 -15.95 13.18 -19.82
CA PHE A 343 -16.51 14.45 -19.35
C PHE A 343 -17.99 14.27 -18.96
N GLY A 344 -18.35 14.74 -17.77
CA GLY A 344 -19.68 14.55 -17.17
C GLY A 344 -19.94 13.15 -16.60
N ALA A 345 -18.99 12.21 -16.68
CA ALA A 345 -19.10 10.91 -16.02
C ALA A 345 -18.68 11.00 -14.55
N SER A 346 -19.27 10.13 -13.71
CA SER A 346 -18.77 9.89 -12.36
C SER A 346 -17.48 9.08 -12.45
N LEU A 347 -16.43 9.55 -11.77
CA LEU A 347 -15.19 8.80 -11.57
C LEU A 347 -15.13 8.33 -10.12
N ASP A 348 -14.79 7.06 -9.93
CA ASP A 348 -14.52 6.50 -8.60
C ASP A 348 -13.30 5.59 -8.67
N PRO A 349 -12.08 6.18 -8.62
CA PRO A 349 -10.86 5.41 -8.51
C PRO A 349 -10.65 4.76 -7.13
N GLY A 350 -11.65 4.81 -6.24
CA GLY A 350 -11.55 4.43 -4.83
C GLY A 350 -11.53 5.64 -3.88
N VAL A 351 -11.46 6.84 -4.45
CA VAL A 351 -11.64 8.13 -3.75
C VAL A 351 -12.46 9.04 -4.65
N SER A 352 -13.13 10.04 -4.07
CA SER A 352 -13.91 11.02 -4.84
C SER A 352 -13.04 11.70 -5.90
N ALA A 353 -13.50 11.67 -7.15
CA ALA A 353 -12.86 12.26 -8.31
C ALA A 353 -13.91 12.76 -9.33
N THR A 354 -13.50 13.66 -10.22
CA THR A 354 -14.32 14.14 -11.33
C THR A 354 -13.48 14.21 -12.58
N CYS A 355 -14.05 13.91 -13.75
CA CYS A 355 -13.38 14.25 -15.00
C CYS A 355 -13.46 15.77 -15.24
N GLY A 356 -14.60 16.36 -14.92
CA GLY A 356 -14.98 17.72 -15.30
C GLY A 356 -16.20 17.71 -16.19
N SER A 357 -16.46 18.84 -16.86
CA SER A 357 -17.69 19.01 -17.63
C SER A 357 -17.50 19.93 -18.83
N MET A 358 -18.43 19.81 -19.78
CA MET A 358 -18.61 20.75 -20.87
C MET A 358 -20.12 20.99 -20.98
N ARG A 359 -20.54 22.25 -20.92
CA ARG A 359 -21.94 22.60 -21.15
C ARG A 359 -22.18 22.68 -22.66
N PRO A 360 -23.40 22.37 -23.15
CA PRO A 360 -23.72 22.60 -24.55
C PRO A 360 -23.48 24.08 -24.93
N PRO A 361 -22.63 24.37 -25.93
CA PRO A 361 -22.41 25.74 -26.36
C PRO A 361 -23.70 26.39 -26.86
N GLU A 362 -24.00 27.60 -26.38
CA GLU A 362 -25.27 28.28 -26.66
C GLU A 362 -25.29 28.98 -28.03
N ASN A 363 -24.12 29.26 -28.60
CA ASN A 363 -23.95 29.99 -29.86
C ASN A 363 -22.59 29.67 -30.51
N PRO A 364 -22.32 30.13 -31.75
CA PRO A 364 -21.04 29.89 -32.43
C PRO A 364 -19.80 30.44 -31.70
N ASP A 365 -19.90 31.53 -30.94
CA ASP A 365 -18.79 32.06 -30.13
C ASP A 365 -18.42 31.07 -29.03
N ALA A 366 -19.41 30.62 -28.25
CA ALA A 366 -19.23 29.62 -27.22
C ALA A 366 -18.68 28.30 -27.78
N LEU A 367 -19.17 27.86 -28.96
CA LEU A 367 -18.66 26.64 -29.61
C LEU A 367 -17.19 26.80 -30.00
N ALA A 368 -16.82 27.97 -30.53
CA ALA A 368 -15.45 28.26 -30.87
C ALA A 368 -14.55 28.25 -29.63
N GLU A 369 -14.91 28.96 -28.56
CA GLU A 369 -14.15 28.99 -27.30
C GLU A 369 -13.98 27.61 -26.67
N ASP A 370 -15.07 26.86 -26.55
CA ASP A 370 -15.05 25.51 -26.00
C ASP A 370 -14.17 24.58 -26.85
N SER A 371 -14.14 24.75 -28.18
CA SER A 371 -13.36 23.91 -29.09
C SER A 371 -11.84 23.94 -28.84
N PHE A 372 -11.32 25.01 -28.25
CA PHE A 372 -9.91 25.10 -27.86
C PHE A 372 -9.71 25.08 -26.34
N GLY A 373 -10.72 24.64 -25.59
CA GLY A 373 -10.67 24.35 -24.15
C GLY A 373 -10.79 25.56 -23.24
N GLN A 374 -11.37 26.64 -23.75
CA GLN A 374 -11.83 27.79 -22.97
C GLN A 374 -13.35 27.70 -22.75
N GLY A 375 -13.99 28.85 -22.50
CA GLY A 375 -15.44 28.95 -22.35
C GLY A 375 -15.96 28.16 -21.15
N THR A 376 -16.76 27.12 -21.42
CA THR A 376 -17.45 26.32 -20.41
C THR A 376 -16.74 25.02 -20.03
N VAL A 377 -15.66 24.68 -20.73
CA VAL A 377 -14.95 23.43 -20.53
C VAL A 377 -14.11 23.52 -19.26
N GLU A 378 -14.33 22.58 -18.33
CA GLU A 378 -13.43 22.36 -17.21
C GLU A 378 -13.03 20.89 -17.09
N ALA A 379 -11.79 20.65 -16.68
CA ALA A 379 -11.23 19.31 -16.50
C ALA A 379 -10.35 19.23 -15.25
N SER A 380 -10.32 18.07 -14.60
CA SER A 380 -9.30 17.76 -13.58
C SER A 380 -8.00 17.28 -14.24
N PRO A 381 -6.85 17.39 -13.56
CA PRO A 381 -5.61 16.77 -14.01
C PRO A 381 -5.75 15.26 -14.27
N LEU A 382 -6.48 14.52 -13.43
CA LEU A 382 -6.78 13.11 -13.69
C LEU A 382 -7.52 12.90 -15.02
N CYS A 383 -8.55 13.71 -15.31
CA CYS A 383 -9.29 13.62 -16.58
C CYS A 383 -8.38 13.78 -17.78
N MET A 384 -7.50 14.77 -17.73
CA MET A 384 -6.61 15.10 -18.84
C MET A 384 -5.52 14.02 -19.03
N ALA A 385 -5.12 13.33 -17.96
CA ALA A 385 -4.28 12.13 -18.07
C ALA A 385 -5.04 10.97 -18.75
N LEU A 386 -6.33 10.79 -18.42
CA LEU A 386 -7.20 9.78 -19.05
C LEU A 386 -7.48 10.08 -20.53
N VAL A 387 -7.56 11.36 -20.93
CA VAL A 387 -7.62 11.75 -22.36
C VAL A 387 -6.38 11.26 -23.09
N ALA A 388 -5.18 11.50 -22.54
CA ALA A 388 -3.93 11.00 -23.13
C ALA A 388 -3.88 9.46 -23.16
N ALA A 389 -4.31 8.80 -22.09
CA ALA A 389 -4.39 7.34 -22.01
C ALA A 389 -5.29 6.75 -23.10
N ALA A 390 -6.45 7.36 -23.34
CA ALA A 390 -7.38 6.95 -24.37
C ALA A 390 -6.81 7.12 -25.79
N VAL A 391 -5.99 8.15 -26.04
CA VAL A 391 -5.27 8.29 -27.31
C VAL A 391 -4.23 7.19 -27.47
N GLU A 392 -3.44 6.92 -26.44
CA GLU A 392 -2.39 5.88 -26.51
C GLU A 392 -2.99 4.49 -26.71
N SER A 393 -4.00 4.11 -25.94
CA SER A 393 -4.59 2.76 -25.99
C SER A 393 -5.67 2.60 -27.07
N GLY A 394 -6.22 3.71 -27.56
CA GLY A 394 -7.38 3.75 -28.45
C GLY A 394 -8.73 3.57 -27.74
N GLN A 395 -8.75 3.52 -26.41
CA GLN A 395 -9.95 3.27 -25.61
C GLN A 395 -9.89 4.07 -24.31
N TRP A 396 -10.98 4.76 -23.98
CA TRP A 396 -11.11 5.39 -22.67
C TRP A 396 -11.49 4.36 -21.60
N ARG A 397 -10.92 4.47 -20.40
CA ARG A 397 -11.15 3.55 -19.27
C ARG A 397 -11.38 4.34 -18.00
N GLN A 398 -12.21 3.80 -17.11
CA GLN A 398 -12.31 4.31 -15.75
C GLN A 398 -10.96 4.11 -15.02
N PRO A 399 -10.54 5.05 -14.17
CA PRO A 399 -9.33 4.92 -13.37
C PRO A 399 -9.57 4.10 -12.10
N PHE A 400 -8.52 3.52 -11.52
CA PHE A 400 -8.57 2.93 -10.19
C PHE A 400 -7.22 2.97 -9.44
N LEU A 401 -7.28 3.10 -8.12
CA LEU A 401 -6.12 3.08 -7.19
C LEU A 401 -5.93 1.73 -6.49
N LEU A 402 -6.96 0.87 -6.45
CA LEU A 402 -6.94 -0.41 -5.76
C LEU A 402 -7.31 -1.54 -6.72
N HIS A 403 -6.51 -2.60 -6.74
CA HIS A 403 -6.82 -3.78 -7.54
C HIS A 403 -8.14 -4.43 -7.07
N GLY A 404 -8.94 -4.91 -8.02
CA GLY A 404 -10.23 -5.54 -7.72
C GLY A 404 -11.39 -4.57 -7.51
N GLN A 405 -11.18 -3.26 -7.67
CA GLN A 405 -12.28 -2.30 -7.75
C GLN A 405 -13.01 -2.34 -9.10
N PRO A 406 -14.31 -1.95 -9.14
CA PRO A 406 -15.11 -1.95 -10.36
C PRO A 406 -14.54 -1.08 -11.50
N GLY A 407 -13.65 -0.13 -11.19
CA GLY A 407 -13.08 0.85 -12.13
C GLY A 407 -12.23 0.28 -13.27
N GLY A 408 -11.90 -1.02 -13.30
CA GLY A 408 -11.09 -1.61 -14.38
C GLY A 408 -11.87 -2.21 -15.58
N GLY A 409 -13.21 -2.22 -15.53
CA GLY A 409 -14.03 -3.10 -16.39
C GLY A 409 -14.47 -2.55 -17.74
N ASP A 410 -14.92 -1.29 -17.81
CA ASP A 410 -15.60 -0.77 -19.00
C ASP A 410 -14.69 0.12 -19.84
N ALA A 411 -14.31 -0.40 -21.00
CA ALA A 411 -13.57 0.34 -22.02
C ALA A 411 -14.55 0.97 -23.02
N THR A 412 -14.43 2.27 -23.24
CA THR A 412 -15.13 2.98 -24.32
C THR A 412 -14.16 3.13 -25.50
N PRO A 413 -14.28 2.33 -26.58
CA PRO A 413 -13.38 2.44 -27.71
C PRO A 413 -13.56 3.78 -28.42
N LEU A 414 -12.45 4.39 -28.84
CA LEU A 414 -12.51 5.51 -29.77
C LEU A 414 -12.97 5.01 -31.15
N PRO A 415 -13.64 5.85 -31.96
CA PRO A 415 -14.03 5.45 -33.30
C PRO A 415 -12.83 5.01 -34.15
N ALA A 416 -13.07 4.09 -35.09
CA ALA A 416 -12.01 3.54 -35.94
C ALA A 416 -11.22 4.65 -36.66
N GLY A 417 -9.89 4.55 -36.65
CA GLY A 417 -8.99 5.52 -37.28
C GLY A 417 -8.75 6.82 -36.48
N VAL A 418 -9.61 7.16 -35.52
CA VAL A 418 -9.46 8.39 -34.70
C VAL A 418 -8.21 8.31 -33.83
N ALA A 419 -7.97 7.17 -33.16
CA ALA A 419 -6.80 6.99 -32.31
C ALA A 419 -5.48 7.19 -33.08
N ASP A 420 -5.35 6.59 -34.27
CA ASP A 420 -4.15 6.72 -35.09
C ASP A 420 -3.94 8.16 -35.57
N GLY A 421 -5.01 8.84 -35.98
CA GLY A 421 -4.98 10.27 -36.29
C GLY A 421 -4.45 11.08 -35.12
N LEU A 422 -5.06 10.94 -33.94
CA LEU A 422 -4.67 11.64 -32.70
C LEU A 422 -3.22 11.36 -32.29
N ARG A 423 -2.76 10.10 -32.37
CA ARG A 423 -1.36 9.74 -32.09
C ARG A 423 -0.41 10.48 -33.02
N SER A 424 -0.78 10.58 -34.30
CA SER A 424 -0.02 11.31 -35.31
C SER A 424 0.00 12.83 -35.05
N LEU A 425 -1.11 13.40 -34.57
CA LEU A 425 -1.20 14.81 -34.16
C LEU A 425 -0.35 15.10 -32.91
N MET A 426 -0.47 14.29 -31.86
CA MET A 426 0.26 14.47 -30.60
C MET A 426 1.77 14.26 -30.74
N ARG A 427 2.21 13.38 -31.65
CA ARG A 427 3.64 13.24 -32.00
C ARG A 427 4.20 14.48 -32.69
N ALA A 428 3.40 15.16 -33.51
CA ALA A 428 3.83 16.39 -34.19
C ALA A 428 4.08 17.54 -33.20
N VAL A 429 3.36 17.59 -32.08
CA VAL A 429 3.56 18.61 -31.03
C VAL A 429 4.96 18.54 -30.41
N THR A 430 5.47 17.32 -30.20
CA THR A 430 6.76 17.07 -29.53
C THR A 430 7.95 17.07 -30.51
N SER A 431 7.72 16.71 -31.77
CA SER A 431 8.76 16.73 -32.81
C SER A 431 8.96 18.12 -33.43
N ASP A 432 7.87 18.78 -33.86
CA ASP A 432 7.93 20.01 -34.66
C ASP A 432 7.17 21.20 -34.03
N GLY A 433 6.38 20.94 -32.98
CA GLY A 433 5.42 21.89 -32.45
C GLY A 433 5.80 22.58 -31.14
N THR A 434 4.77 22.96 -30.40
CA THR A 434 4.88 23.73 -29.15
C THR A 434 5.66 23.06 -28.02
N ALA A 435 5.93 21.74 -28.09
CA ALA A 435 6.81 21.04 -27.14
C ALA A 435 8.18 20.66 -27.75
N ALA A 436 8.43 20.96 -29.03
CA ALA A 436 9.69 20.67 -29.69
C ALA A 436 10.88 21.41 -29.07
N GLY A 437 11.99 20.69 -28.92
CA GLY A 437 13.24 21.20 -28.34
C GLY A 437 13.21 21.42 -26.82
N ALA A 438 12.13 21.04 -26.13
CA ALA A 438 11.98 21.26 -24.69
C ALA A 438 12.56 20.14 -23.81
N GLY A 439 13.36 19.24 -24.39
CA GLY A 439 14.08 18.19 -23.66
C GLY A 439 13.25 16.94 -23.32
N LEU A 440 12.05 16.80 -23.87
CA LEU A 440 11.31 15.53 -23.82
C LEU A 440 12.10 14.42 -24.54
N PRO A 441 12.02 13.15 -24.09
CA PRO A 441 12.49 12.00 -24.88
C PRO A 441 11.81 11.92 -26.27
N ASP A 442 12.53 11.37 -27.25
CA ASP A 442 12.11 11.37 -28.68
C ASP A 442 10.83 10.56 -28.96
N ASP A 443 10.50 9.58 -28.13
CA ASP A 443 9.35 8.69 -28.26
C ASP A 443 8.07 9.22 -27.58
N VAL A 444 8.11 10.43 -27.01
CA VAL A 444 6.95 11.06 -26.36
C VAL A 444 6.00 11.67 -27.38
N ALA A 445 4.71 11.46 -27.16
CA ALA A 445 3.66 12.23 -27.83
C ALA A 445 2.87 13.03 -26.78
N GLY A 446 2.43 14.24 -27.12
CA GLY A 446 1.75 15.09 -26.15
C GLY A 446 0.97 16.25 -26.76
N LYS A 447 0.36 17.05 -25.89
CA LYS A 447 -0.26 18.32 -26.25
C LYS A 447 -0.07 19.34 -25.13
N THR A 448 0.47 20.51 -25.50
CA THR A 448 0.57 21.68 -24.61
C THR A 448 -0.79 22.36 -24.45
N GLY A 449 -0.98 23.04 -23.32
CA GLY A 449 -2.12 23.93 -23.11
C GLY A 449 -1.74 25.16 -22.31
N THR A 450 -2.43 26.24 -22.63
CA THR A 450 -2.45 27.48 -21.87
C THR A 450 -3.92 27.86 -21.74
N ALA A 451 -4.35 28.14 -20.52
CA ALA A 451 -5.71 28.52 -20.20
C ALA A 451 -5.71 29.86 -19.48
N GLU A 452 -6.32 30.86 -20.10
CA GLU A 452 -6.41 32.20 -19.55
C GLU A 452 -7.40 32.23 -18.39
N VAL A 453 -6.97 32.82 -17.26
CA VAL A 453 -7.77 32.88 -16.02
C VAL A 453 -8.54 34.21 -15.90
N GLY A 454 -8.20 35.18 -16.76
CA GLY A 454 -8.78 36.52 -16.79
C GLY A 454 -8.38 37.40 -15.60
N GLY A 455 -8.69 38.69 -15.69
CA GLY A 455 -8.49 39.66 -14.62
C GLY A 455 -7.02 39.95 -14.26
N GLY A 456 -6.10 39.76 -15.22
CA GLY A 456 -4.67 39.97 -15.02
C GLY A 456 -3.97 38.90 -14.19
N ARG A 457 -4.65 37.79 -13.86
CA ARG A 457 -4.06 36.64 -13.18
C ARG A 457 -3.20 35.83 -14.16
N PRO A 458 -2.11 35.21 -13.71
CA PRO A 458 -1.30 34.32 -14.55
C PRO A 458 -2.13 33.15 -15.09
N ASP A 459 -1.86 32.76 -16.33
CA ASP A 459 -2.51 31.63 -17.00
C ASP A 459 -2.20 30.30 -16.33
N HIS A 460 -3.08 29.31 -16.51
CA HIS A 460 -2.78 27.92 -16.16
C HIS A 460 -1.95 27.25 -17.26
N ALA A 461 -0.91 26.53 -16.85
CA ALA A 461 -0.05 25.78 -17.76
C ALA A 461 -0.40 24.29 -17.74
N TRP A 462 -0.56 23.71 -18.91
CA TRP A 462 -0.90 22.30 -19.10
C TRP A 462 0.05 21.60 -20.06
N PHE A 463 0.30 20.32 -19.80
CA PHE A 463 0.81 19.39 -20.79
C PHE A 463 0.26 18.00 -20.52
N ILE A 464 -0.38 17.39 -21.51
CA ILE A 464 -0.76 15.98 -21.47
C ILE A 464 0.12 15.20 -22.43
N GLY A 465 0.39 13.94 -22.11
CA GLY A 465 1.18 13.11 -23.01
C GLY A 465 1.20 11.66 -22.59
N TYR A 466 1.90 10.86 -23.39
CA TYR A 466 2.12 9.46 -23.11
C TYR A 466 3.44 8.97 -23.67
N ARG A 467 3.94 7.90 -23.07
CA ARG A 467 5.15 7.18 -23.48
C ARG A 467 5.14 5.78 -22.87
N ASN A 468 5.28 4.74 -23.69
CA ASN A 468 5.48 3.36 -23.24
C ASN A 468 4.44 2.89 -22.20
N ASP A 469 3.15 3.04 -22.51
CA ASP A 469 2.02 2.64 -21.64
C ASP A 469 1.85 3.49 -20.36
N VAL A 470 2.55 4.62 -20.28
CA VAL A 470 2.40 5.63 -19.22
C VAL A 470 1.85 6.91 -19.84
N ALA A 471 0.55 7.16 -19.67
CA ALA A 471 -0.08 8.44 -19.96
C ALA A 471 -0.07 9.34 -18.73
N PHE A 472 0.00 10.65 -18.93
CA PHE A 472 0.12 11.60 -17.84
C PHE A 472 -0.46 12.97 -18.18
N ALA A 473 -0.76 13.73 -17.12
CA ALA A 473 -1.04 15.15 -17.19
C ALA A 473 -0.14 15.90 -16.20
N VAL A 474 0.42 17.01 -16.67
CA VAL A 474 1.10 18.02 -15.86
C VAL A 474 0.26 19.29 -15.86
N PHE A 475 -0.02 19.78 -14.66
CA PHE A 475 -0.75 21.03 -14.44
C PHE A 475 0.04 21.96 -13.52
N VAL A 476 0.07 23.25 -13.82
CA VAL A 476 0.63 24.29 -12.95
C VAL A 476 -0.38 25.45 -12.86
N GLU A 477 -0.92 25.64 -11.66
CA GLU A 477 -1.86 26.70 -11.33
C GLU A 477 -1.16 28.06 -11.40
N GLY A 478 -1.58 28.95 -12.31
CA GLY A 478 -0.90 30.23 -12.51
C GLY A 478 0.52 30.10 -13.07
N GLY A 479 0.88 28.97 -13.69
CA GLY A 479 2.21 28.69 -14.22
C GLY A 479 2.56 29.38 -15.54
N GLY A 480 1.64 30.15 -16.13
CA GLY A 480 1.81 30.76 -17.44
C GLY A 480 1.57 29.77 -18.58
N THR A 481 2.57 29.56 -19.45
CA THR A 481 2.37 28.74 -20.65
C THR A 481 2.74 27.27 -20.45
N GLY A 482 2.02 26.37 -21.12
CA GLY A 482 2.35 24.94 -21.13
C GLY A 482 3.79 24.66 -21.56
N ARG A 483 4.29 25.38 -22.58
CA ARG A 483 5.68 25.26 -23.06
C ARG A 483 6.72 25.66 -22.01
N ALA A 484 6.48 26.75 -21.27
CA ALA A 484 7.46 27.29 -20.33
C ALA A 484 7.45 26.58 -18.96
N ALA A 485 6.29 26.11 -18.50
CA ALA A 485 6.14 25.52 -17.17
C ALA A 485 5.88 24.01 -17.19
N ALA A 486 4.86 23.55 -17.91
CA ALA A 486 4.41 22.15 -17.84
C ALA A 486 5.32 21.18 -18.61
N VAL A 487 5.82 21.56 -19.80
CA VAL A 487 6.68 20.67 -20.61
C VAL A 487 8.03 20.38 -19.91
N PRO A 488 8.74 21.36 -19.30
CA PRO A 488 9.96 21.06 -18.54
C PRO A 488 9.74 20.12 -17.36
N ILE A 489 8.60 20.22 -16.65
CA ILE A 489 8.22 19.27 -15.60
C ILE A 489 8.03 17.88 -16.19
N ALA A 490 7.30 17.75 -17.30
CA ALA A 490 7.11 16.48 -17.99
C ALA A 490 8.44 15.86 -18.47
N ALA A 491 9.37 16.68 -18.96
CA ALA A 491 10.70 16.22 -19.34
C ALA A 491 11.49 15.68 -18.13
N ARG A 492 11.42 16.34 -16.96
CA ARG A 492 12.03 15.84 -15.72
C ARG A 492 11.41 14.52 -15.28
N PHE A 493 10.08 14.44 -15.28
CA PHE A 493 9.32 13.23 -14.94
C PHE A 493 9.75 12.05 -15.81
N LEU A 494 9.68 12.20 -17.13
CA LEU A 494 9.93 11.11 -18.09
C LEU A 494 11.40 10.67 -18.18
N ARG A 495 12.36 11.54 -17.83
CA ARG A 495 13.79 11.18 -17.76
C ARG A 495 14.14 10.42 -16.47
N ALA A 496 13.28 10.48 -15.46
CA ALA A 496 13.44 9.78 -14.20
C ALA A 496 12.71 8.42 -14.17
N LEU A 497 11.98 8.08 -15.24
CA LEU A 497 11.45 6.75 -15.55
C LEU A 497 12.47 5.96 -16.38
#